data_AF-A0A2R6EXE8-F1
#
_entry.id   AF-A0A2R6EXE8-F1
#
_cell.length_a   1.000
_cell.length_b   1.000
_cell.length_c   1.000
_cell.angle_alpha   90.00
_cell.angle_beta   90.00
_cell.angle_gamma   90.00
#
_symmetry.space_group_name_H-M   'P 1'
#
loop_
_entity.id
_entity.type
_entity.pdbx_description
1 polymer ?
#
loop_
_entity_poly.entity_id
_entity_poly.type
_entity_poly.pdbx_seq_one_letter_code
_entity_poly.pdbx_strand_id
1 'polypeptide(L)'
;MQRRTLLAALGAGAAGLAGCLDSSTDSQTGDPESTATQTPPPTPTETPPATPTETPSFTPSETPVGTPSEDAFRAAVEEIGDGLVSFSTAGDPWTVEYRYDICCGDGFKQHQADVAAQFAHLRTANVSLRATTTHECQTVEWRVPAEVASDYEAGEIDADAFVAAVLDTTDKTNTC
;
A
#
# COMPACT_ATOMS: atom_id res chain seq x y z
N MET A 1 20.56 33.36 -1.76
CA MET A 1 20.62 33.92 -3.14
C MET A 1 21.05 32.77 -4.03
N GLN A 2 20.30 32.28 -5.02
CA GLN A 2 19.87 32.94 -6.25
C GLN A 2 18.72 32.15 -6.90
N ARG A 3 17.74 32.89 -7.44
CA ARG A 3 16.56 32.46 -8.20
C ARG A 3 16.94 31.98 -9.61
N ARG A 4 16.06 31.16 -10.22
CA ARG A 4 15.64 31.09 -11.66
C ARG A 4 15.00 29.69 -11.87
N THR A 5 13.69 29.46 -11.87
CA THR A 5 12.59 29.98 -12.71
C THR A 5 12.89 29.88 -14.21
N LEU A 6 12.46 28.79 -14.84
CA LEU A 6 12.20 28.72 -16.28
C LEU A 6 10.87 27.98 -16.52
N LEU A 7 9.85 28.78 -16.87
CA LEU A 7 8.59 28.38 -17.48
C LEU A 7 8.71 28.55 -19.01
N ALA A 8 8.24 27.55 -19.76
CA ALA A 8 7.81 27.65 -21.17
C ALA A 8 6.89 26.45 -21.40
N ALA A 9 5.56 26.53 -21.53
CA ALA A 9 4.66 27.29 -22.42
C ALA A 9 4.68 26.83 -23.89
N LEU A 10 3.45 26.62 -24.42
CA LEU A 10 3.01 26.29 -25.80
C LEU A 10 2.80 24.78 -26.06
N GLY A 11 1.69 24.32 -26.66
CA GLY A 11 0.62 25.01 -27.37
C GLY A 11 -0.57 24.09 -27.69
N ALA A 12 -1.62 24.72 -28.22
CA ALA A 12 -2.99 24.24 -28.36
C ALA A 12 -3.37 23.73 -29.77
N GLY A 13 -4.51 23.03 -29.86
CA GLY A 13 -5.35 22.83 -31.06
C GLY A 13 -5.15 21.47 -31.78
N ALA A 14 -6.13 20.80 -32.39
CA ALA A 14 -7.54 21.10 -32.68
C ALA A 14 -8.29 19.80 -33.04
N ALA A 15 -9.63 19.82 -32.91
CA ALA A 15 -10.55 18.75 -33.33
C ALA A 15 -10.90 18.83 -34.83
N GLY A 16 -11.29 17.70 -35.43
CA GLY A 16 -11.87 17.62 -36.79
C GLY A 16 -12.75 16.36 -36.97
N LEU A 17 -13.96 16.55 -37.50
CA LEU A 17 -15.06 15.59 -37.66
C LEU A 17 -15.24 15.12 -39.12
N ALA A 18 -15.78 13.89 -39.27
CA ALA A 18 -16.72 13.37 -40.28
C ALA A 18 -16.40 13.34 -41.80
N GLY A 19 -16.75 12.20 -42.43
CA GLY A 19 -16.94 12.08 -43.88
C GLY A 19 -17.33 10.66 -44.33
N CYS A 20 -18.63 10.43 -44.56
CA CYS A 20 -19.21 9.27 -45.28
C CYS A 20 -19.05 9.41 -46.80
N LEU A 21 -19.14 8.29 -47.55
CA LEU A 21 -19.64 8.10 -48.93
C LEU A 21 -19.04 6.78 -49.47
N ASP A 22 -19.59 6.03 -50.42
CA ASP A 22 -20.93 5.52 -50.72
C ASP A 22 -20.70 4.36 -51.72
N SER A 23 -21.62 3.41 -51.72
CA SER A 23 -21.92 2.28 -52.60
C SER A 23 -21.39 2.24 -54.06
N SER A 24 -21.08 1.02 -54.54
CA SER A 24 -21.52 0.40 -55.83
C SER A 24 -20.64 -0.84 -56.13
N THR A 25 -21.11 -2.09 -56.27
CA THR A 25 -22.01 -2.72 -57.28
C THR A 25 -21.20 -3.76 -58.07
N ASP A 26 -21.61 -5.03 -57.89
CA ASP A 26 -21.75 -6.14 -58.85
C ASP A 26 -20.60 -6.51 -59.83
N SER A 27 -20.20 -7.80 -59.80
CA SER A 27 -20.44 -8.77 -60.90
C SER A 27 -19.46 -9.97 -60.89
N GLN A 28 -20.07 -11.16 -60.74
CA GLN A 28 -19.98 -12.29 -61.68
C GLN A 28 -18.79 -13.30 -61.66
N THR A 29 -19.19 -14.55 -61.38
CA THR A 29 -18.79 -15.86 -61.97
C THR A 29 -17.38 -16.43 -61.78
N GLY A 30 -17.35 -17.61 -61.15
CA GLY A 30 -16.32 -18.63 -61.35
C GLY A 30 -16.42 -19.79 -60.35
N ASP A 31 -17.15 -20.86 -60.71
CA ASP A 31 -16.88 -22.23 -60.24
C ASP A 31 -15.63 -22.74 -60.98
N PRO A 32 -14.74 -23.59 -60.40
CA PRO A 32 -15.11 -24.99 -60.13
C PRO A 32 -14.52 -25.63 -58.86
N GLU A 33 -15.29 -26.58 -58.33
CA GLU A 33 -14.88 -27.90 -57.83
C GLU A 33 -13.54 -28.02 -57.06
N SER A 34 -13.61 -28.22 -55.75
CA SER A 34 -12.50 -28.75 -54.94
C SER A 34 -12.99 -29.85 -54.00
N THR A 35 -12.56 -31.06 -54.30
CA THR A 35 -12.82 -32.32 -53.60
C THR A 35 -12.27 -32.26 -52.17
N ALA A 36 -13.15 -32.13 -51.16
CA ALA A 36 -12.76 -32.18 -49.76
C ALA A 36 -12.47 -33.65 -49.34
N THR A 37 -11.22 -33.96 -49.07
CA THR A 37 -10.80 -35.22 -48.44
C THR A 37 -11.06 -35.12 -46.93
N GLN A 38 -11.99 -35.91 -46.39
CA GLN A 38 -12.29 -35.93 -44.96
C GLN A 38 -11.29 -36.80 -44.19
N THR A 39 -10.52 -36.21 -43.27
CA THR A 39 -9.72 -36.92 -42.25
C THR A 39 -10.59 -37.19 -41.02
N PRO A 40 -10.63 -38.41 -40.45
CA PRO A 40 -11.43 -38.68 -39.26
C PRO A 40 -10.85 -37.99 -38.01
N PRO A 41 -11.68 -37.61 -37.02
CA PRO A 41 -11.24 -36.91 -35.81
C PRO A 41 -10.52 -37.86 -34.83
N PRO A 42 -9.63 -37.32 -33.96
CA PRO A 42 -8.92 -38.12 -32.97
C PRO A 42 -9.83 -38.58 -31.82
N THR A 43 -9.64 -39.83 -31.39
CA THR A 43 -10.34 -40.47 -30.25
C THR A 43 -9.90 -39.83 -28.92
N PRO A 44 -10.82 -39.51 -27.99
CA PRO A 44 -10.46 -39.00 -26.67
C PRO A 44 -9.83 -40.11 -25.80
N THR A 45 -8.80 -39.73 -25.04
CA THR A 45 -8.14 -40.59 -24.03
C THR A 45 -8.72 -40.29 -22.66
N GLU A 46 -9.25 -41.30 -21.98
CA GLU A 46 -9.81 -41.21 -20.61
C GLU A 46 -8.69 -40.98 -19.58
N THR A 47 -8.88 -40.02 -18.67
CA THR A 47 -7.98 -39.73 -17.53
C THR A 47 -8.52 -40.41 -16.27
N PRO A 48 -7.70 -41.13 -15.47
CA PRO A 48 -8.19 -41.83 -14.28
C PRO A 48 -8.61 -40.87 -13.15
N PRO A 49 -9.56 -41.26 -12.27
CA PRO A 49 -10.06 -40.40 -11.22
C PRO A 49 -9.06 -40.24 -10.05
N ALA A 50 -8.98 -39.03 -9.52
CA ALA A 50 -8.14 -38.71 -8.36
C ALA A 50 -8.72 -39.31 -7.07
N THR A 51 -7.85 -39.95 -6.26
CA THR A 51 -8.19 -40.45 -4.92
C THR A 51 -8.15 -39.29 -3.91
N PRO A 52 -9.17 -39.09 -3.06
CA PRO A 52 -9.13 -38.02 -2.07
C PRO A 52 -8.13 -38.35 -0.95
N THR A 53 -7.29 -37.38 -0.61
CA THR A 53 -6.38 -37.44 0.54
C THR A 53 -7.08 -36.77 1.73
N GLU A 54 -7.27 -37.52 2.81
CA GLU A 54 -7.78 -37.01 4.09
C GLU A 54 -6.87 -35.90 4.63
N THR A 55 -7.42 -34.71 4.88
CA THR A 55 -6.69 -33.59 5.48
C THR A 55 -6.94 -33.58 6.99
N PRO A 56 -5.91 -33.52 7.85
CA PRO A 56 -6.11 -33.45 9.29
C PRO A 56 -6.78 -32.13 9.68
N SER A 57 -7.82 -32.23 10.52
CA SER A 57 -8.51 -31.11 11.14
C SER A 57 -7.57 -30.44 12.15
N PHE A 58 -7.10 -29.23 11.83
CA PHE A 58 -6.46 -28.36 12.79
C PHE A 58 -7.54 -27.64 13.61
N THR A 59 -7.55 -27.89 14.92
CA THR A 59 -8.31 -27.08 15.87
C THR A 59 -7.65 -25.71 15.94
N PRO A 60 -8.32 -24.59 15.59
CA PRO A 60 -7.70 -23.28 15.74
C PRO A 60 -7.51 -22.99 17.22
N SER A 61 -6.24 -22.79 17.61
CA SER A 61 -5.86 -22.18 18.88
C SER A 61 -6.42 -20.75 18.91
N GLU A 62 -7.02 -20.34 20.03
CA GLU A 62 -7.58 -19.01 20.20
C GLU A 62 -6.52 -17.94 19.89
N THR A 63 -6.67 -17.31 18.73
CA THR A 63 -5.93 -16.10 18.38
C THR A 63 -6.73 -14.94 19.00
N PRO A 64 -6.12 -14.05 19.81
CA PRO A 64 -6.83 -12.88 20.28
C PRO A 64 -7.34 -12.11 19.05
N VAL A 65 -8.65 -11.90 18.98
CA VAL A 65 -9.30 -11.16 17.90
C VAL A 65 -8.96 -9.68 18.12
N GLY A 66 -7.89 -9.20 17.52
CA GLY A 66 -7.70 -7.76 17.37
C GLY A 66 -8.80 -7.22 16.48
N THR A 67 -9.25 -6.00 16.76
CA THR A 67 -10.02 -5.23 15.78
C THR A 67 -9.16 -5.14 14.51
N PRO A 68 -9.69 -5.31 13.29
CA PRO A 68 -8.87 -5.37 12.07
C PRO A 68 -7.90 -4.18 11.88
N SER A 69 -8.20 -3.02 12.48
CA SER A 69 -7.33 -1.84 12.60
C SER A 69 -6.06 -2.06 13.42
N GLU A 70 -6.15 -2.79 14.54
CA GLU A 70 -5.06 -2.99 15.50
C GLU A 70 -4.04 -4.01 14.99
N ASP A 71 -4.55 -5.15 14.52
CA ASP A 71 -3.71 -6.21 13.98
C ASP A 71 -3.01 -5.76 12.70
N ALA A 72 -3.69 -4.98 11.85
CA ALA A 72 -3.10 -4.39 10.65
C ALA A 72 -1.99 -3.38 10.99
N PHE A 73 -2.22 -2.49 11.97
CA PHE A 73 -1.21 -1.52 12.37
C PHE A 73 0.01 -2.20 12.99
N ARG A 74 -0.21 -3.21 13.86
CA ARG A 74 0.89 -4.01 14.42
C ARG A 74 1.74 -4.64 13.31
N ALA A 75 1.10 -5.29 12.34
CA ALA A 75 1.78 -5.90 11.20
C ALA A 75 2.57 -4.88 10.37
N ALA A 76 2.00 -3.69 10.14
CA ALA A 76 2.70 -2.61 9.44
C ALA A 76 3.98 -2.16 10.18
N VAL A 77 3.95 -2.06 11.50
CA VAL A 77 5.15 -1.71 12.28
C VAL A 77 6.19 -2.83 12.25
N GLU A 78 5.76 -4.10 12.30
CA GLU A 78 6.66 -5.26 12.15
C GLU A 78 7.33 -5.32 10.78
N GLU A 79 6.65 -4.86 9.73
CA GLU A 79 7.19 -4.79 8.36
C GLU A 79 8.13 -3.59 8.17
N ILE A 80 7.77 -2.43 8.71
CA ILE A 80 8.50 -1.17 8.50
C ILE A 80 9.70 -1.04 9.45
N GLY A 81 9.63 -1.61 10.65
CA GLY A 81 10.69 -1.59 11.66
C GLY A 81 11.61 -2.82 11.63
N ASP A 82 12.75 -2.73 12.30
CA ASP A 82 13.74 -3.81 12.42
C ASP A 82 13.48 -4.74 13.63
N GLY A 83 12.24 -4.74 14.13
CA GLY A 83 11.80 -5.59 15.23
C GLY A 83 10.88 -4.86 16.20
N LEU A 84 9.61 -5.26 16.20
CA LEU A 84 8.65 -4.84 17.20
C LEU A 84 9.04 -5.41 18.58
N VAL A 85 9.13 -4.53 19.57
CA VAL A 85 9.44 -4.89 20.96
C VAL A 85 8.16 -5.04 21.77
N SER A 86 7.27 -4.05 21.67
CA SER A 86 5.97 -4.08 22.33
C SER A 86 4.93 -3.26 21.58
N PHE A 87 3.67 -3.66 21.69
CA PHE A 87 2.52 -2.93 21.16
C PHE A 87 1.35 -3.07 22.13
N SER A 88 0.67 -1.96 22.43
CA SER A 88 -0.48 -1.93 23.31
C SER A 88 -1.51 -0.91 22.85
N THR A 89 -2.76 -1.37 22.77
CA THR A 89 -3.97 -0.56 22.47
C THR A 89 -4.85 -0.36 23.70
N ALA A 90 -4.42 -0.87 24.86
CA ALA A 90 -5.19 -0.84 26.10
C ALA A 90 -5.35 0.57 26.72
N GLY A 91 -4.71 1.59 26.15
CA GLY A 91 -4.78 2.99 26.60
C GLY A 91 -4.87 3.98 25.44
N ASP A 92 -5.13 5.23 25.80
CA ASP A 92 -4.99 6.39 24.92
C ASP A 92 -3.83 7.25 25.46
N PRO A 93 -2.69 7.37 24.73
CA PRO A 93 -2.46 6.91 23.37
C PRO A 93 -2.21 5.39 23.25
N TRP A 94 -2.36 4.85 22.03
CA TRP A 94 -1.72 3.60 21.65
C TRP A 94 -0.21 3.73 21.83
N THR A 95 0.43 2.68 22.32
CA THR A 95 1.88 2.68 22.55
C THR A 95 2.55 1.61 21.71
N VAL A 96 3.64 1.99 21.04
CA VAL A 96 4.45 1.07 20.27
C VAL A 96 5.93 1.28 20.59
N GLU A 97 6.66 0.18 20.79
CA GLU A 97 8.10 0.17 20.96
C GLU A 97 8.70 -0.77 19.93
N TYR A 98 9.72 -0.30 19.21
CA TYR A 98 10.38 -1.08 18.18
C TYR A 98 11.84 -0.65 17.99
N ARG A 99 12.61 -1.46 17.28
CA ARG A 99 13.98 -1.17 16.88
C ARG A 99 14.03 -0.69 15.45
N TYR A 100 14.92 0.23 15.17
CA TYR A 100 15.22 0.70 13.82
C TYR A 100 16.63 1.26 13.81
N ASP A 101 17.39 1.11 12.73
CA ASP A 101 18.71 1.75 12.63
C ASP A 101 18.60 3.29 12.55
N ILE A 102 18.92 3.98 13.66
CA ILE A 102 18.83 5.44 13.79
C ILE A 102 20.09 6.13 13.20
N CYS A 103 21.06 5.39 12.65
CA CYS A 103 22.44 5.87 12.62
C CYS A 103 22.71 7.13 11.78
N CYS A 104 21.98 7.47 10.69
CA CYS A 104 22.25 8.72 9.95
C CYS A 104 21.07 9.28 9.11
N GLY A 105 20.78 10.58 9.23
CA GLY A 105 20.14 11.38 8.16
C GLY A 105 18.61 11.32 8.05
N ASP A 106 18.09 11.51 6.84
CA ASP A 106 16.64 11.58 6.57
C ASP A 106 15.95 10.21 6.58
N GLY A 107 16.71 9.10 6.60
CA GLY A 107 16.15 7.73 6.62
C GLY A 107 15.24 7.47 7.83
N PHE A 108 15.67 7.89 9.02
CA PHE A 108 14.85 7.77 10.22
C PHE A 108 13.60 8.66 10.19
N LYS A 109 13.69 9.87 9.61
CA LYS A 109 12.51 10.75 9.46
C LYS A 109 11.49 10.15 8.50
N GLN A 110 11.95 9.58 7.38
CA GLN A 110 11.08 8.89 6.44
C GLN A 110 10.43 7.67 7.09
N HIS A 111 11.19 6.90 7.85
CA HIS A 111 10.65 5.78 8.60
C HIS A 111 9.59 6.22 9.63
N GLN A 112 9.82 7.30 10.40
CA GLN A 112 8.81 7.87 11.29
C GLN A 112 7.55 8.30 10.52
N ALA A 113 7.72 8.92 9.35
CA ALA A 113 6.62 9.30 8.47
C ALA A 113 5.81 8.10 7.99
N ASP A 114 6.47 7.02 7.59
CA ASP A 114 5.81 5.80 7.09
C ASP A 114 4.99 5.13 8.21
N VAL A 115 5.55 5.00 9.42
CA VAL A 115 4.81 4.47 10.58
C VAL A 115 3.65 5.39 10.95
N ALA A 116 3.85 6.71 10.95
CA ALA A 116 2.81 7.67 11.28
C ALA A 116 1.66 7.65 10.27
N ALA A 117 1.95 7.52 8.97
CA ALA A 117 0.94 7.42 7.93
C ALA A 117 0.12 6.12 8.05
N GLN A 118 0.77 4.98 8.33
CA GLN A 118 0.08 3.73 8.61
C GLN A 118 -0.82 3.85 9.83
N PHE A 119 -0.34 4.50 10.90
CA PHE A 119 -1.16 4.78 12.07
C PHE A 119 -2.38 5.61 11.71
N ALA A 120 -2.20 6.71 10.96
CA ALA A 120 -3.30 7.57 10.58
C ALA A 120 -4.39 6.79 9.83
N HIS A 121 -4.03 5.94 8.87
CA HIS A 121 -5.00 5.18 8.05
C HIS A 121 -5.66 3.99 8.75
N LEU A 122 -4.97 3.39 9.73
CA LEU A 122 -5.41 2.14 10.34
C LEU A 122 -6.04 2.34 11.71
N ARG A 123 -5.84 3.48 12.37
CA ARG A 123 -6.37 3.73 13.71
C ARG A 123 -7.90 3.79 13.74
N THR A 124 -8.44 3.66 14.94
CA THR A 124 -9.80 4.12 15.24
C THR A 124 -9.81 5.65 15.47
N ALA A 125 -10.93 6.29 15.16
CA ALA A 125 -11.06 7.74 15.30
C ALA A 125 -10.78 8.21 16.74
N ASN A 126 -10.18 9.40 16.88
CA ASN A 126 -9.79 10.03 18.14
C ASN A 126 -8.67 9.32 18.94
N VAL A 127 -8.01 8.32 18.38
CA VAL A 127 -6.83 7.70 19.03
C VAL A 127 -5.55 8.42 18.64
N SER A 128 -4.66 8.62 19.62
CA SER A 128 -3.29 9.12 19.43
C SER A 128 -2.26 7.98 19.51
N LEU A 129 -1.05 8.20 18.97
CA LEU A 129 0.08 7.28 19.07
C LEU A 129 1.20 7.88 19.93
N ARG A 130 1.82 7.06 20.78
CA ARG A 130 3.17 7.28 21.33
C ARG A 130 4.07 6.14 20.87
N ALA A 131 5.17 6.49 20.22
CA ALA A 131 6.14 5.55 19.70
C ALA A 131 7.50 5.74 20.37
N THR A 132 8.17 4.63 20.64
CA THR A 132 9.53 4.60 21.16
C THR A 132 10.40 3.76 20.23
N THR A 133 11.42 4.38 19.65
CA THR A 133 12.39 3.71 18.79
C THR A 133 13.73 3.63 19.49
N THR A 134 14.35 2.45 19.49
CA THR A 134 15.66 2.22 20.13
C THR A 134 16.71 1.72 19.15
N HIS A 135 17.93 2.26 19.25
CA HIS A 135 19.11 1.78 18.55
C HIS A 135 20.39 2.08 19.34
N GLU A 136 21.12 1.04 19.73
CA GLU A 136 22.34 1.16 20.53
C GLU A 136 22.17 2.09 21.74
N CYS A 137 22.84 3.25 21.72
CA CYS A 137 22.84 4.28 22.77
C CYS A 137 21.74 5.33 22.58
N GLN A 138 20.81 5.15 21.65
CA GLN A 138 19.80 6.15 21.31
C GLN A 138 18.39 5.63 21.55
N THR A 139 17.62 6.45 22.25
CA THR A 139 16.17 6.27 22.39
C THR A 139 15.51 7.52 21.81
N VAL A 140 14.56 7.30 20.91
CA VAL A 140 13.75 8.36 20.32
C VAL A 140 12.29 8.12 20.69
N GLU A 141 11.68 9.07 21.38
CA GLU A 141 10.25 9.11 21.62
C GLU A 141 9.58 10.09 20.66
N TRP A 142 8.45 9.73 20.09
CA TRP A 142 7.68 10.60 19.20
C TRP A 142 6.19 10.25 19.28
N ARG A 143 5.34 11.13 18.74
CA ARG A 143 3.88 11.03 18.90
C ARG A 143 3.15 11.38 17.62
N VAL A 144 1.96 10.82 17.46
CA VAL A 144 0.97 11.25 16.47
C VAL A 144 -0.28 11.68 17.23
N PRO A 145 -0.53 13.00 17.40
CA PRO A 145 -1.77 13.49 18.00
C PRO A 145 -2.99 13.07 17.17
N ALA A 146 -4.09 12.70 17.84
CA ALA A 146 -5.31 12.28 17.17
C ALA A 146 -5.89 13.34 16.22
N GLU A 147 -5.77 14.63 16.56
CA GLU A 147 -6.21 15.76 15.72
C GLU A 147 -5.39 15.83 14.43
N VAL A 148 -4.06 15.84 14.55
CA VAL A 148 -3.13 15.83 13.40
C VAL A 148 -3.39 14.64 12.47
N ALA A 149 -3.65 13.45 13.02
CA ALA A 149 -3.99 12.28 12.20
C ALA A 149 -5.36 12.43 11.50
N SER A 150 -6.34 13.05 12.17
CA SER A 150 -7.67 13.28 11.60
C SER A 150 -7.64 14.32 10.48
N ASP A 151 -6.90 15.40 10.67
CA ASP A 151 -6.72 16.46 9.67
C ASP A 151 -6.03 15.91 8.42
N TYR A 152 -5.04 15.01 8.59
CA TYR A 152 -4.37 14.35 7.48
C TYR A 152 -5.31 13.42 6.70
N GLU A 153 -6.10 12.59 7.38
CA GLU A 153 -7.09 11.72 6.73
C GLU A 153 -8.22 12.49 6.03
N ALA A 154 -8.62 13.62 6.61
CA ALA A 154 -9.59 14.54 6.02
C ALA A 154 -9.02 15.34 4.83
N GLY A 155 -7.70 15.31 4.63
CA GLY A 155 -7.00 16.09 3.62
C GLY A 155 -6.94 17.60 3.94
N GLU A 156 -7.12 17.97 5.20
CA GLU A 156 -7.01 19.35 5.70
C GLU A 156 -5.54 19.79 5.80
N ILE A 157 -4.64 18.85 6.07
CA ILE A 157 -3.20 19.02 5.95
C ILE A 157 -2.63 18.04 4.93
N ASP A 158 -1.62 18.47 4.18
CA ASP A 158 -0.90 17.60 3.24
C ASP A 158 0.13 16.72 3.96
N ALA A 159 0.73 15.79 3.22
CA ALA A 159 1.73 14.86 3.76
C ALA A 159 2.95 15.57 4.36
N ASP A 160 3.40 16.69 3.77
CA ASP A 160 4.56 17.42 4.26
C ASP A 160 4.25 18.09 5.61
N ALA A 161 3.07 18.70 5.73
CA ALA A 161 2.58 19.29 6.97
C ALA A 161 2.36 18.23 8.07
N PHE A 162 1.80 17.07 7.70
CA PHE A 162 1.64 15.93 8.61
C PHE A 162 2.98 15.44 9.16
N VAL A 163 3.96 15.19 8.28
CA VAL A 163 5.31 14.76 8.68
C VAL A 163 5.98 15.82 9.55
N ALA A 164 5.88 17.10 9.20
CA ALA A 164 6.42 18.17 10.02
C ALA A 164 5.84 18.19 11.44
N ALA A 165 4.52 18.00 11.57
CA ALA A 165 3.85 17.93 12.87
C ALA A 165 4.32 16.72 13.71
N VAL A 166 4.51 15.55 13.09
CA VAL A 166 5.04 14.37 13.79
C VAL A 166 6.48 14.58 14.23
N LEU A 167 7.33 15.12 13.35
CA LEU A 167 8.74 15.37 13.65
C LEU A 167 8.92 16.40 14.78
N ASP A 168 8.03 17.39 14.90
CA ASP A 168 8.05 18.37 16.01
C ASP A 168 7.84 17.73 17.39
N THR A 169 7.21 16.55 17.45
CA THR A 169 7.02 15.80 18.71
C THR A 169 8.22 14.94 19.12
N THR A 170 9.26 14.90 18.29
CA THR A 170 10.39 13.97 18.46
C THR A 170 11.33 14.45 19.57
N ASP A 171 11.52 13.61 20.58
CA ASP A 171 12.52 13.76 21.64
C ASP A 171 13.58 12.66 21.49
N LYS A 172 14.85 13.06 21.46
CA LYS A 172 15.99 12.16 21.30
C LYS A 172 16.86 12.21 22.54
N THR A 173 17.00 11.07 23.20
CA THR A 173 17.85 10.89 24.37
C THR A 173 19.03 9.97 24.04
N ASN A 174 20.23 10.37 24.50
CA ASN A 174 21.40 9.48 24.55
C ASN A 174 21.39 8.76 25.90
N THR A 175 21.37 7.43 25.87
CA THR A 175 21.34 6.56 27.06
C THR A 175 22.73 6.04 27.44
N CYS A 176 23.74 6.49 26.70
CA CYS A 176 25.15 6.48 27.03
C CYS A 176 25.61 7.94 27.30
#